data_AF-A0A845YND7-F1
#
_entry.id   AF-A0A845YND7-F1
#
_cell.length_a   1.000
_cell.length_b   1.000
_cell.length_c   1.000
_cell.angle_alpha   90.00
_cell.angle_beta   90.00
_cell.angle_gamma   90.00
#
_symmetry.space_group_name_H-M   'P 1'
#
loop_
_entity.id
_entity.type
_entity.pdbx_description
1 polymer ?
#
loop_
_entity_poly.entity_id
_entity_poly.type
_entity_poly.pdbx_seq_one_letter_code
_entity_poly.pdbx_strand_id
1 'polypeptide(L)'
;MTQEELSQQLAANSATVEQLPMELAKPSEYQGSKLPLLFTGMGVALTSSNFAAISWGLYSLFHVTPSFSGDNLLQIAREQYQEGYFEQAIALAESIPTDSSAYEESAAAILQWRRDWYLAAAQFQATEQAFKEGRWRDVLEGARQTPDIAVWRKKMLPLVLGAIPKLEVEAQQL
;
A
#
# COMPACT_ATOMS: atom_id res chain seq x y z
N MET A 1 9.89 -39.96 -6.57
CA MET A 1 11.04 -39.05 -6.48
C MET A 1 11.76 -39.35 -5.19
N THR A 2 12.89 -40.04 -5.26
CA THR A 2 13.64 -40.57 -4.11
C THR A 2 14.86 -39.70 -3.79
N GLN A 3 15.33 -39.72 -2.53
CA GLN A 3 16.45 -38.91 -2.00
C GLN A 3 17.75 -38.97 -2.82
N GLU A 4 17.92 -40.03 -3.60
CA GLU A 4 19.05 -40.24 -4.50
C GLU A 4 18.98 -39.36 -5.77
N GLU A 5 17.78 -39.01 -6.25
CA GLU A 5 17.59 -38.11 -7.40
C GLU A 5 17.87 -36.64 -7.02
N LEU A 6 17.58 -36.25 -5.78
CA LEU A 6 17.83 -34.92 -5.25
C LEU A 6 19.33 -34.64 -5.04
N SER A 7 20.09 -35.66 -4.65
CA SER A 7 21.54 -35.55 -4.44
C SER A 7 22.32 -35.55 -5.76
N GLN A 8 21.85 -36.27 -6.80
CA GLN A 8 22.44 -36.20 -8.13
C GLN A 8 22.18 -34.86 -8.85
N GLN A 9 21.00 -34.24 -8.68
CA GLN A 9 20.76 -32.91 -9.24
C GLN A 9 21.56 -31.81 -8.54
N LEU A 10 21.78 -31.92 -7.23
CA LEU A 10 22.54 -30.92 -6.48
C LEU A 10 24.04 -30.96 -6.82
N ALA A 11 24.57 -32.14 -7.16
CA ALA A 11 25.95 -32.30 -7.66
C ALA A 11 26.15 -31.83 -9.11
N ALA A 12 25.11 -31.93 -9.96
CA ALA A 12 25.18 -31.47 -11.35
C ALA A 12 25.16 -29.93 -11.48
N ASN A 13 24.58 -29.22 -10.51
CA ASN A 13 24.48 -27.75 -10.54
C ASN A 13 25.65 -27.01 -9.87
N SER A 14 26.59 -27.74 -9.26
CA SER A 14 27.76 -27.14 -8.57
C SER A 14 29.06 -27.19 -9.39
N ALA A 15 29.01 -27.65 -10.64
CA ALA A 15 30.17 -27.77 -11.52
C ALA A 15 30.20 -26.81 -12.72
N THR A 16 29.38 -25.75 -12.73
CA THR A 16 29.34 -24.77 -13.84
C THR A 16 29.48 -23.34 -13.34
N VAL A 17 30.58 -23.07 -12.61
CA VAL A 17 31.06 -21.71 -12.41
C VAL A 17 32.54 -21.69 -12.70
N GLU A 18 32.90 -21.78 -13.98
CA GLU A 18 34.18 -21.25 -14.43
C GLU A 18 34.13 -20.95 -15.93
N GLN A 19 34.58 -19.74 -16.25
CA GLN A 19 35.05 -19.25 -17.56
C GLN A 19 33.99 -18.75 -18.56
N LEU A 20 33.98 -17.43 -18.77
CA LEU A 20 34.08 -16.74 -20.08
C LEU A 20 34.45 -15.25 -19.84
N PRO A 21 35.12 -14.58 -20.80
CA PRO A 21 36.29 -13.76 -20.54
C PRO A 21 36.01 -12.26 -20.35
N MET A 22 36.92 -11.59 -19.64
CA MET A 22 37.07 -10.14 -19.68
C MET A 22 37.39 -9.69 -21.11
N GLU A 23 36.45 -8.99 -21.76
CA GLU A 23 36.75 -8.11 -22.89
C GLU A 23 36.45 -6.65 -22.52
N LEU A 24 37.41 -5.81 -22.86
CA LEU A 24 37.65 -4.45 -22.39
C LEU A 24 36.72 -3.43 -23.06
N ALA A 25 35.77 -2.86 -22.32
CA ALA A 25 35.05 -1.65 -22.73
C ALA A 25 35.28 -0.50 -21.70
N LYS A 26 35.68 0.66 -22.24
CA LYS A 26 36.30 1.82 -21.58
C LYS A 26 35.37 2.57 -20.59
N PRO A 27 35.93 3.30 -19.61
CA PRO A 27 35.16 3.94 -18.56
C PRO A 27 34.54 5.26 -19.03
N SER A 28 33.27 5.49 -18.70
CA SER A 28 32.72 6.85 -18.55
C SER A 28 32.43 7.08 -17.08
N GLU A 29 33.09 8.11 -16.56
CA GLU A 29 33.10 8.58 -15.18
C GLU A 29 31.69 8.75 -14.60
N TYR A 30 31.49 8.23 -13.38
CA TYR A 30 30.71 8.94 -12.37
C TYR A 30 31.48 8.90 -11.06
N GLN A 31 32.17 10.01 -10.82
CA GLN A 31 32.70 10.40 -9.53
C GLN A 31 31.53 10.84 -8.64
N GLY A 32 31.35 10.17 -7.51
CA GLY A 32 30.27 10.52 -6.57
C GLY A 32 30.35 9.75 -5.25
N SER A 33 31.29 10.17 -4.39
CA SER A 33 31.34 9.98 -2.94
C SER A 33 31.18 8.57 -2.34
N LYS A 34 32.30 8.05 -1.83
CA LYS A 34 32.38 6.92 -0.90
C LYS A 34 31.87 7.35 0.47
N LEU A 35 30.84 6.69 1.00
CA LEU A 35 30.55 6.70 2.44
C LEU A 35 31.18 5.43 3.06
N PRO A 36 32.09 5.54 4.03
CA PRO A 36 32.64 4.36 4.69
C PRO A 36 31.61 3.82 5.70
N LEU A 37 30.94 2.72 5.37
CA LEU A 37 30.26 1.89 6.36
C LEU A 37 31.30 0.95 7.00
N LEU A 38 31.69 1.23 8.24
CA LEU A 38 32.42 0.27 9.06
C LEU A 38 31.40 -0.68 9.70
N PHE A 39 31.29 -1.88 9.15
CA PHE A 39 30.51 -2.97 9.74
C PHE A 39 31.39 -3.77 10.69
N THR A 40 30.96 -3.92 11.95
CA THR A 40 31.37 -5.04 12.79
C THR A 40 30.13 -5.53 13.53
N GLY A 41 29.62 -6.70 13.12
CA GLY A 41 28.49 -7.38 13.76
C GLY A 41 27.34 -7.73 12.80
N MET A 42 27.44 -8.91 12.18
CA MET A 42 26.41 -9.76 11.54
C MET A 42 25.07 -9.15 11.07
N GLY A 43 24.93 -9.04 9.74
CA GLY A 43 23.81 -9.59 8.99
C GLY A 43 22.58 -8.71 8.70
N VAL A 44 22.46 -8.17 7.48
CA VAL A 44 21.14 -7.92 6.83
C VAL A 44 21.27 -8.09 5.31
N ALA A 45 20.38 -8.87 4.72
CA ALA A 45 20.26 -9.08 3.29
C ALA A 45 19.64 -7.86 2.59
N LEU A 46 20.24 -7.42 1.48
CA LEU A 46 19.65 -6.44 0.55
C LEU A 46 19.32 -7.17 -0.76
N THR A 47 18.03 -7.39 -1.04
CA THR A 47 17.63 -7.83 -2.39
C THR A 47 16.34 -7.13 -2.86
N SER A 48 16.44 -6.61 -4.09
CA SER A 48 15.39 -6.13 -5.01
C SER A 48 14.61 -4.85 -4.68
N SER A 49 15.18 -3.71 -5.06
CA SER A 49 14.51 -2.41 -5.14
C SER A 49 13.70 -2.27 -6.43
N ASN A 50 12.37 -2.22 -6.30
CA ASN A 50 11.55 -1.23 -7.01
C ASN A 50 11.28 -0.12 -5.98
N PHE A 51 12.33 0.65 -5.67
CA PHE A 51 12.27 1.69 -4.65
C PHE A 51 11.52 2.87 -5.27
N ALA A 52 10.21 2.92 -5.08
CA ALA A 52 9.50 4.18 -5.13
C ALA A 52 10.02 5.02 -3.94
N ALA A 53 11.04 5.81 -4.25
CA ALA A 53 11.95 6.50 -3.36
C ALA A 53 11.35 7.73 -2.66
N ILE A 54 10.19 7.59 -2.03
CA ILE A 54 9.66 8.61 -1.10
C ILE A 54 9.06 7.91 0.13
N SER A 55 9.73 6.87 0.62
CA SER A 55 9.72 6.64 2.06
C SER A 55 10.42 7.83 2.70
N TRP A 56 9.73 8.54 3.57
CA TRP A 56 10.22 9.62 4.44
C TRP A 56 11.38 9.11 5.31
N GLY A 57 12.58 8.99 4.74
CA GLY A 57 13.81 8.58 5.43
C GLY A 57 14.38 9.66 6.35
N LEU A 58 13.56 10.35 7.15
CA LEU A 58 13.98 11.58 7.85
C LEU A 58 13.94 11.54 9.38
N TYR A 59 13.43 10.50 10.02
CA TYR A 59 13.43 10.49 11.50
C TYR A 59 14.78 10.08 12.13
N SER A 60 15.74 9.58 11.35
CA SER A 60 17.04 9.15 11.91
C SER A 60 18.23 10.07 11.59
N LEU A 61 18.03 11.19 10.89
CA LEU A 61 19.08 12.17 10.65
C LEU A 61 18.78 13.42 11.46
N PHE A 62 19.35 13.46 12.66
CA PHE A 62 19.62 14.66 13.43
C PHE A 62 19.70 15.92 12.53
N HIS A 63 19.01 16.99 12.95
CA HIS A 63 19.09 18.39 12.49
C HIS A 63 18.00 18.83 11.47
N VAL A 64 16.94 19.44 12.04
CA VAL A 64 15.98 20.40 11.47
C VAL A 64 14.91 19.86 10.50
N THR A 65 13.93 19.13 11.02
CA THR A 65 12.62 18.93 10.38
C THR A 65 11.70 20.11 10.71
N PRO A 66 10.80 20.55 9.81
CA PRO A 66 9.65 21.34 10.24
C PRO A 66 8.98 20.56 11.36
N SER A 67 8.84 21.16 12.55
CA SER A 67 8.04 20.57 13.62
C SER A 67 6.59 20.67 13.18
N PHE A 68 6.10 19.65 12.48
CA PHE A 68 4.68 19.54 12.19
C PHE A 68 3.95 19.45 13.53
N SER A 69 3.00 20.35 13.75
CA SER A 69 2.09 20.22 14.89
C SER A 69 1.28 18.92 14.75
N GLY A 70 0.76 18.40 15.86
CA GLY A 70 -0.14 17.24 15.78
C GLY A 70 -1.33 17.48 14.85
N ASP A 71 -1.85 18.72 14.79
CA ASP A 71 -2.94 19.07 13.88
C ASP A 71 -2.53 18.90 12.40
N ASN A 72 -1.29 19.28 12.07
CA ASN A 72 -0.77 19.13 10.71
C ASN A 72 -0.58 17.65 10.35
N LEU A 73 0.01 16.86 11.26
CA LEU A 73 0.15 15.41 11.09
C LEU A 73 -1.22 14.75 10.90
N LEU A 74 -2.23 15.13 11.69
CA LEU A 74 -3.59 14.59 11.58
C LEU A 74 -4.25 14.97 10.26
N GLN A 75 -4.02 16.19 9.77
CA GLN A 75 -4.53 16.64 8.48
C GLN A 75 -3.92 15.85 7.32
N ILE A 76 -2.59 15.67 7.30
CA ILE A 76 -1.92 14.84 6.29
C ILE A 76 -2.43 13.38 6.39
N ALA A 77 -2.62 12.86 7.61
CA ALA A 77 -3.15 11.51 7.81
C ALA A 77 -4.55 11.35 7.19
N ARG A 78 -5.41 12.37 7.35
CA ARG A 78 -6.75 12.40 6.75
C ARG A 78 -6.69 12.41 5.22
N GLU A 79 -5.76 13.14 4.62
CA GLU A 79 -5.55 13.15 3.17
C GLU A 79 -5.13 11.77 2.66
N GLN A 80 -4.12 11.17 3.30
CA GLN A 80 -3.66 9.81 2.99
C GLN A 80 -4.79 8.78 3.10
N TYR A 81 -5.65 8.90 4.11
CA TYR A 81 -6.80 8.02 4.30
C TYR A 81 -7.79 8.11 3.13
N GLN A 82 -8.10 9.33 2.69
CA GLN A 82 -9.03 9.56 1.58
C GLN A 82 -8.48 9.08 0.23
N GLU A 83 -7.17 9.21 0.02
CA GLU A 83 -6.46 8.74 -1.17
C GLU A 83 -6.30 7.21 -1.21
N GLY A 84 -6.51 6.55 -0.08
CA GLY A 84 -6.46 5.10 0.05
C GLY A 84 -5.13 4.55 0.54
N TYR A 85 -4.23 5.42 0.99
CA TYR A 85 -3.00 5.07 1.71
C TYR A 85 -3.32 4.80 3.19
N PHE A 86 -4.20 3.82 3.42
CA PHE A 86 -4.79 3.54 4.73
C PHE A 86 -3.74 3.26 5.81
N GLU A 87 -2.76 2.40 5.53
CA GLU A 87 -1.71 2.07 6.51
C GLU A 87 -0.82 3.28 6.81
N GLN A 88 -0.53 4.12 5.80
CA GLN A 88 0.25 5.34 5.98
C GLN A 88 -0.51 6.37 6.82
N ALA A 89 -1.81 6.54 6.57
CA ALA A 89 -2.67 7.42 7.34
C ALA A 89 -2.69 7.05 8.82
N ILE A 90 -2.83 5.75 9.10
CA ILE A 90 -2.88 5.23 10.47
C ILE A 90 -1.52 5.43 11.16
N ALA A 91 -0.41 5.04 10.52
CA ALA A 91 0.92 5.24 11.08
C ALA A 91 1.22 6.72 11.37
N LEU A 92 0.74 7.64 10.53
CA LEU A 92 0.93 9.06 10.73
C LEU A 92 0.09 9.61 11.89
N ALA A 93 -1.17 9.19 12.01
CA ALA A 93 -2.02 9.56 13.14
C ALA A 93 -1.50 8.97 14.47
N GLU A 94 -0.94 7.76 14.46
CA GLU A 94 -0.31 7.11 15.61
C GLU A 94 1.00 7.80 16.04
N SER A 95 1.65 8.53 15.12
CA SER A 95 2.88 9.28 15.43
C SER A 95 2.65 10.58 16.20
N ILE A 96 1.40 11.02 16.36
CA ILE A 96 1.07 12.25 17.07
C ILE A 96 1.40 12.11 18.57
N PRO A 97 2.23 13.00 19.15
CA PRO A 97 2.60 12.95 20.55
C PRO A 97 1.40 13.08 21.50
N THR A 98 1.45 12.40 22.64
CA THR A 98 0.39 12.40 23.67
C THR A 98 0.16 13.77 24.33
N ASP A 99 1.15 14.65 24.29
CA ASP A 99 1.09 16.03 24.78
C ASP A 99 0.58 17.02 23.73
N SER A 100 0.29 16.56 22.51
CA SER A 100 -0.29 17.38 21.45
C SER A 100 -1.79 17.61 21.66
N SER A 101 -2.27 18.80 21.29
CA SER A 101 -3.70 19.12 21.24
C SER A 101 -4.50 18.18 20.34
N ALA A 102 -3.87 17.61 19.31
CA ALA A 102 -4.52 16.73 18.34
C ALA A 102 -4.60 15.25 18.77
N TYR A 103 -3.99 14.88 19.90
CA TYR A 103 -3.85 13.47 20.29
C TYR A 103 -5.18 12.74 20.47
N GLU A 104 -6.12 13.36 21.18
CA GLU A 104 -7.45 12.76 21.39
C GLU A 104 -8.23 12.63 20.07
N GLU A 105 -8.12 13.64 19.20
CA GLU A 105 -8.75 13.59 17.88
C GLU A 105 -8.11 12.49 17.00
N SER A 106 -6.79 12.33 17.05
CA SER A 106 -6.10 11.32 16.25
C SER A 106 -6.44 9.91 16.70
N ALA A 107 -6.50 9.65 18.01
CA ALA A 107 -6.92 8.36 18.56
C ALA A 107 -8.36 8.01 18.15
N ALA A 108 -9.28 8.98 18.22
CA ALA A 108 -10.65 8.81 17.76
C ALA A 108 -10.74 8.56 16.24
N ALA A 109 -9.95 9.30 15.46
CA ALA A 109 -9.89 9.15 14.01
C ALA A 109 -9.38 7.76 13.61
N ILE A 110 -8.33 7.23 14.24
CA ILE A 110 -7.80 5.88 13.98
C ILE A 110 -8.90 4.82 14.18
N LEU A 111 -9.64 4.89 15.28
CA LEU A 111 -10.72 3.94 15.57
C LEU A 111 -11.83 4.01 14.51
N GLN A 112 -12.23 5.22 14.14
CA GLN A 112 -13.23 5.44 13.10
C GLN A 112 -12.74 4.92 11.74
N TRP A 113 -11.55 5.34 11.30
CA TRP A 113 -11.00 4.99 10.00
C TRP A 113 -10.86 3.49 9.83
N ARG A 114 -10.38 2.78 10.86
CA ARG A 114 -10.28 1.31 10.80
C ARG A 114 -11.65 0.67 10.56
N ARG A 115 -12.67 1.06 11.33
CA ARG A 115 -14.03 0.54 11.16
C ARG A 115 -14.58 0.85 9.77
N ASP A 116 -14.52 2.12 9.38
CA ASP A 116 -15.14 2.62 8.15
C ASP A 116 -14.43 2.02 6.91
N TRP A 117 -13.12 1.86 6.95
CA TRP A 117 -12.34 1.24 5.89
C TRP A 117 -12.73 -0.21 5.63
N TYR A 118 -12.82 -1.03 6.67
CA TYR A 118 -13.22 -2.43 6.53
C TYR A 118 -14.70 -2.59 6.16
N LEU A 119 -15.57 -1.71 6.67
CA LEU A 119 -16.96 -1.68 6.26
C LEU A 119 -17.09 -1.33 4.76
N ALA A 120 -16.35 -0.35 4.27
CA ALA A 120 -16.35 0.01 2.86
C ALA A 120 -15.82 -1.12 1.97
N ALA A 121 -14.76 -1.81 2.40
CA ALA A 121 -14.22 -2.96 1.69
C ALA A 121 -15.24 -4.11 1.58
N ALA A 122 -15.92 -4.43 2.69
CA ALA A 122 -16.96 -5.46 2.72
C ALA A 122 -18.15 -5.11 1.82
N GLN A 123 -18.61 -3.85 1.88
CA GLN A 123 -19.70 -3.37 1.04
C GLN A 123 -19.31 -3.41 -0.44
N PHE A 124 -18.10 -2.98 -0.80
CA PHE A 124 -17.61 -3.08 -2.18
C PHE A 124 -17.64 -4.52 -2.69
N GLN A 125 -17.18 -5.49 -1.89
CA GLN A 125 -17.21 -6.90 -2.28
C GLN A 125 -18.65 -7.41 -2.47
N ALA A 126 -19.57 -7.07 -1.56
CA ALA A 126 -20.97 -7.46 -1.67
C ALA A 126 -21.67 -6.83 -2.90
N THR A 127 -21.40 -5.55 -3.16
CA THR A 127 -21.89 -4.82 -4.34
C THR A 127 -21.34 -5.39 -5.64
N GLU A 128 -20.05 -5.76 -5.68
CA GLU A 128 -19.46 -6.40 -6.85
C GLU A 128 -20.12 -7.75 -7.14
N GLN A 129 -20.40 -8.54 -6.09
CA GLN A 129 -21.10 -9.82 -6.23
C GLN A 129 -22.54 -9.60 -6.73
N ALA A 130 -23.28 -8.66 -6.15
CA ALA A 130 -24.61 -8.29 -6.62
C ALA A 130 -24.61 -7.85 -8.09
N PHE A 131 -23.59 -7.11 -8.51
CA PHE A 131 -23.43 -6.70 -9.91
C PHE A 131 -23.23 -7.90 -10.85
N LYS A 132 -22.41 -8.88 -10.46
CA LYS A 132 -22.21 -10.12 -11.22
C LYS A 132 -23.48 -10.96 -11.32
N GLU A 133 -24.28 -10.97 -10.27
CA GLU A 133 -25.52 -11.76 -10.15
C GLU A 133 -26.75 -11.05 -10.73
N GLY A 134 -26.58 -9.83 -11.24
CA GLY A 134 -27.67 -9.05 -11.83
C GLY A 134 -28.65 -8.44 -10.84
N ARG A 135 -28.29 -8.36 -9.55
CA ARG A 135 -29.11 -7.72 -8.53
C ARG A 135 -28.89 -6.22 -8.51
N TRP A 136 -29.43 -5.50 -9.50
CA TRP A 136 -29.13 -4.08 -9.73
C TRP A 136 -29.56 -3.17 -8.57
N ARG A 137 -30.68 -3.50 -7.90
CA ARG A 137 -31.14 -2.76 -6.70
C ARG A 137 -30.13 -2.86 -5.56
N ASP A 138 -29.62 -4.06 -5.31
CA ASP A 138 -28.62 -4.30 -4.27
C ASP A 138 -27.30 -3.58 -4.57
N VAL A 139 -26.96 -3.39 -5.86
CA VAL A 139 -25.79 -2.60 -6.25
C VAL A 139 -25.92 -1.15 -5.81
N LEU A 140 -27.07 -0.52 -6.07
CA LEU A 140 -27.33 0.87 -5.68
C LEU A 140 -27.40 1.03 -4.16
N GLU A 141 -28.00 0.05 -3.47
CA GLU A 141 -28.12 0.09 -2.02
C GLU A 141 -26.76 -0.10 -1.33
N GLY A 142 -25.93 -1.05 -1.79
CA GLY A 142 -24.59 -1.24 -1.25
C GLY A 142 -23.69 -0.01 -1.44
N ALA A 143 -23.80 0.67 -2.59
CA ALA A 143 -23.12 1.94 -2.81
C ALA A 143 -23.58 3.05 -1.85
N ARG A 144 -24.89 3.13 -1.55
CA ARG A 144 -25.47 4.10 -0.61
C ARG A 144 -25.03 3.86 0.85
N GLN A 145 -24.82 2.60 1.22
CA GLN A 145 -24.41 2.21 2.58
C GLN A 145 -22.89 2.26 2.79
N THR A 146 -22.12 2.52 1.74
CA THR A 146 -20.66 2.56 1.83
C THR A 146 -20.19 3.84 2.53
N PRO A 147 -19.30 3.76 3.55
CA PRO A 147 -18.72 4.92 4.18
C PRO A 147 -18.08 5.88 3.18
N ASP A 148 -18.15 7.18 3.49
CA ASP A 148 -17.71 8.22 2.57
C ASP A 148 -16.19 8.39 2.56
N ILE A 149 -15.53 7.57 1.73
CA ILE A 149 -14.08 7.56 1.53
C ILE A 149 -13.82 7.68 0.04
N ALA A 150 -13.06 8.69 -0.39
CA ALA A 150 -12.94 9.06 -1.80
C ALA A 150 -12.46 7.90 -2.69
N VAL A 151 -11.46 7.12 -2.24
CA VAL A 151 -10.99 5.95 -2.98
C VAL A 151 -12.06 4.86 -3.15
N TRP A 152 -12.88 4.61 -2.14
CA TRP A 152 -13.95 3.61 -2.19
C TRP A 152 -15.12 4.08 -3.05
N ARG A 153 -15.47 5.37 -2.96
CA ARG A 153 -16.46 6.00 -3.85
C ARG A 153 -16.06 5.86 -5.32
N LYS A 154 -14.77 6.11 -5.63
CA LYS A 154 -14.21 5.93 -6.97
C LYS A 154 -14.29 4.47 -7.45
N LYS A 155 -14.02 3.50 -6.56
CA LYS A 155 -14.13 2.06 -6.87
C LYS A 155 -15.58 1.64 -7.13
N MET A 156 -16.54 2.16 -6.36
CA MET A 156 -17.97 1.85 -6.52
C MET A 156 -18.58 2.40 -7.81
N LEU A 157 -18.11 3.56 -8.27
CA LEU A 157 -18.70 4.29 -9.40
C LEU A 157 -18.98 3.45 -10.66
N PRO A 158 -18.06 2.62 -11.20
CA PRO A 158 -18.36 1.79 -12.37
C PRO A 158 -19.49 0.77 -12.15
N LEU A 159 -19.64 0.22 -10.94
CA LEU A 159 -20.70 -0.74 -10.63
C LEU A 159 -22.06 -0.03 -10.64
N VAL A 160 -22.14 1.15 -10.01
CA VAL A 160 -23.35 1.98 -9.98
C VAL A 160 -23.75 2.41 -11.38
N LEU A 161 -22.82 2.97 -12.17
CA LEU A 161 -23.10 3.41 -13.54
C LEU A 161 -23.53 2.25 -14.45
N GLY A 162 -22.99 1.05 -14.24
CA GLY A 162 -23.40 -0.13 -14.99
C GLY A 162 -24.76 -0.72 -14.56
N ALA A 163 -25.21 -0.46 -13.33
CA ALA A 163 -26.45 -1.00 -12.79
C ALA A 163 -27.67 -0.12 -13.10
N ILE A 164 -27.53 1.21 -13.10
CA ILE A 164 -28.62 2.18 -13.37
C ILE A 164 -29.43 1.82 -14.63
N PRO A 165 -28.83 1.71 -15.84
CA PRO A 165 -29.61 1.44 -17.05
C PRO A 165 -30.24 0.04 -17.04
N LYS A 166 -29.66 -0.94 -16.35
CA LYS A 166 -30.20 -2.30 -16.28
C LYS A 166 -31.42 -2.38 -15.36
N LEU A 167 -31.42 -1.60 -14.29
CA LEU A 167 -32.56 -1.48 -13.39
C LEU A 167 -33.77 -0.86 -14.10
N GLU A 168 -33.55 0.16 -14.94
CA GLU A 168 -34.62 0.79 -15.73
C GLU A 168 -35.28 -0.22 -16.69
N VAL A 169 -34.48 -1.06 -17.35
CA VAL A 169 -34.99 -2.12 -18.23
C VAL A 169 -35.80 -3.16 -17.45
N GLU A 170 -35.32 -3.60 -16.28
CA GLU A 170 -36.05 -4.54 -15.41
C GLU A 170 -37.40 -3.96 -14.96
N ALA A 171 -37.45 -2.67 -14.61
CA ALA A 171 -38.66 -2.00 -14.17
C ALA A 171 -39.73 -1.85 -15.29
N GLN A 172 -39.31 -1.82 -16.56
CA GLN A 172 -40.22 -1.72 -17.72
C GLN A 172 -40.82 -3.07 -18.14
N GLN A 173 -40.30 -4.19 -17.61
CA GLN A 173 -40.74 -5.54 -17.94
C GLN A 173 -41.76 -6.10 -16.93
N LEU A 174 -42.07 -5.35 -15.87
CA LEU A 174 -43.07 -5.68 -14.84
C LEU A 174 -44.42 -5.03 -15.15
#